data_AF-A0A1Y2GEV5-F1
#
_entry.id   AF-A0A1Y2GEV5-F1
#
_cell.length_a   1.000
_cell.length_b   1.000
_cell.length_c   1.000
_cell.angle_alpha   90.00
_cell.angle_beta   90.00
_cell.angle_gamma   90.00
#
_symmetry.space_group_name_H-M   'P 1'
#
loop_
_entity.id
_entity.type
_entity.pdbx_description
1 polymer ?
#
loop_
_entity_poly.entity_id
_entity_poly.type
_entity_poly.pdbx_seq_one_letter_code
_entity_poly.pdbx_strand_id
1 'polypeptide(L)'
;MDPSSWPDEPNRSKIGSFYSLLLTQERHEINRFPLQDYPTWARRVVHAERKRYKDKGTDKPTKADRKMVLDFGEGISSQLSQPNDNQQASVDSNQQPSVKEKKKKKKKKKKEKGPGQGEYDAEYLHTHVADEAAYPIVYSKNCRQSHERTMKSWGHFICKTEECEENEWKSAIIACHLIFSRSNISYKVTLHAQKCRQCERYAEPIVDPEAYARQVVHVLDLWMHLREREEPTGSGVHTRGPHDIARCHGCEVGQCPYSAGELGARPSRQFL
;
A
#
# COMPACT_ATOMS: atom_id res chain seq x y z
N MET A 1 -6.02 -7.85 27.46
CA MET A 1 -5.37 -9.13 27.10
C MET A 1 -3.88 -8.98 27.32
N ASP A 2 -3.15 -10.03 27.68
CA ASP A 2 -1.71 -9.94 27.92
C ASP A 2 -0.92 -10.19 26.61
N PRO A 3 -0.10 -9.24 26.12
CA PRO A 3 0.71 -9.43 24.92
C PRO A 3 1.69 -10.61 25.03
N SER A 4 2.23 -10.87 26.22
CA SER A 4 3.21 -11.93 26.48
C SER A 4 2.64 -13.35 26.35
N SER A 5 1.31 -13.48 26.37
CA SER A 5 0.60 -14.76 26.19
C SER A 5 0.53 -15.23 24.73
N TRP A 6 0.95 -14.39 23.77
CA TRP A 6 0.84 -14.68 22.34
C TRP A 6 2.21 -14.93 21.72
N PRO A 7 2.41 -16.07 21.04
CA PRO A 7 3.69 -16.38 20.42
C PRO A 7 3.87 -15.61 19.11
N ASP A 8 5.13 -15.43 18.72
CA ASP A 8 5.52 -14.71 17.50
C ASP A 8 4.99 -15.38 16.23
N GLU A 9 4.99 -16.73 16.20
CA GLU A 9 4.53 -17.47 15.03
C GLU A 9 2.99 -17.62 14.97
N PRO A 10 2.36 -17.14 13.88
CA PRO A 10 0.93 -17.27 13.69
C PRO A 10 0.54 -18.72 13.39
N ASN A 11 -0.58 -19.15 13.96
CA ASN A 11 -1.34 -20.29 13.40
C ASN A 11 -2.83 -19.97 13.47
N ARG A 12 -3.63 -20.59 12.58
CA ARG A 12 -5.06 -20.27 12.44
C ARG A 12 -5.85 -20.40 13.75
N SER A 13 -5.47 -21.37 14.58
CA SER A 13 -6.10 -21.61 15.88
C SER A 13 -5.83 -20.45 16.85
N LYS A 14 -4.57 -20.01 16.98
CA LYS A 14 -4.16 -18.89 17.83
C LYS A 14 -4.77 -17.56 17.36
N ILE A 15 -4.75 -17.32 16.04
CA ILE A 15 -5.41 -16.16 15.44
C ILE A 15 -6.90 -16.18 15.76
N GLY A 16 -7.54 -17.35 15.63
CA GLY A 16 -8.94 -17.57 16.00
C GLY A 16 -9.24 -17.30 17.47
N SER A 17 -8.41 -17.78 18.38
CA SER A 17 -8.53 -17.57 19.82
C SER A 17 -8.36 -16.09 20.19
N PHE A 18 -7.31 -15.44 19.67
CA PHE A 18 -7.07 -14.01 19.86
C PHE A 18 -8.24 -13.18 19.34
N TYR A 19 -8.72 -13.47 18.12
CA TYR A 19 -9.85 -12.77 17.55
C TYR A 19 -11.14 -13.01 18.33
N SER A 20 -11.37 -14.22 18.85
CA SER A 20 -12.53 -14.52 19.70
C SER A 20 -12.51 -13.71 20.99
N LEU A 21 -11.32 -13.54 21.60
CA LEU A 21 -11.14 -12.65 22.74
C LEU A 21 -11.33 -11.18 22.33
N LEU A 22 -10.92 -10.79 21.13
CA LEU A 22 -11.04 -9.40 20.66
C LEU A 22 -12.51 -9.02 20.53
N LEU A 23 -13.34 -9.96 20.05
CA LEU A 23 -14.78 -9.79 19.93
C LEU A 23 -15.53 -9.71 21.27
N THR A 24 -14.89 -10.01 22.41
CA THR A 24 -15.48 -9.76 23.73
C THR A 24 -15.24 -8.34 24.22
N GLN A 25 -14.35 -7.58 23.56
CA GLN A 25 -14.06 -6.20 23.91
C GLN A 25 -15.06 -5.25 23.27
N GLU A 26 -15.34 -4.13 23.93
CA GLU A 26 -16.14 -3.08 23.34
C GLU A 26 -15.39 -2.35 22.22
N ARG A 27 -16.13 -1.78 21.26
CA ARG A 27 -15.56 -1.05 20.12
C ARG A 27 -14.56 0.03 20.53
N HIS A 28 -14.85 0.76 21.61
CA HIS A 28 -13.98 1.84 22.09
C HIS A 28 -12.64 1.31 22.63
N GLU A 29 -12.66 0.15 23.30
CA GLU A 29 -11.46 -0.56 23.77
C GLU A 29 -10.63 -1.08 22.60
N ILE A 30 -11.27 -1.69 21.60
CA ILE A 30 -10.57 -2.16 20.39
C ILE A 30 -9.85 -1.01 19.67
N ASN A 31 -10.46 0.18 19.62
CA ASN A 31 -9.84 1.36 19.01
C ASN A 31 -8.64 1.92 19.79
N ARG A 32 -8.61 1.71 21.12
CA ARG A 32 -7.52 2.16 22.00
C ARG A 32 -6.49 1.06 22.30
N PHE A 33 -6.72 -0.14 21.79
CA PHE A 33 -5.88 -1.31 22.04
C PHE A 33 -4.40 -1.02 21.73
N PRO A 34 -3.48 -1.21 22.69
CA PRO A 34 -2.05 -0.96 22.50
C PRO A 34 -1.47 -2.07 21.63
N LEU A 35 -0.72 -1.73 20.59
CA LEU A 35 -0.27 -2.70 19.58
C LEU A 35 1.23 -2.99 19.61
N GLN A 36 2.01 -2.15 20.28
CA GLN A 36 3.47 -2.19 20.22
C GLN A 36 4.04 -3.51 20.75
N ASP A 37 3.41 -4.07 21.78
CA ASP A 37 3.87 -5.31 22.44
C ASP A 37 3.28 -6.59 21.82
N TYR A 38 2.38 -6.47 20.84
CA TYR A 38 1.76 -7.64 20.22
C TYR A 38 2.58 -8.17 19.05
N PRO A 39 2.56 -9.50 18.81
CA PRO A 39 3.15 -10.05 17.61
C PRO A 39 2.42 -9.53 16.36
N THR A 40 3.13 -9.43 15.26
CA THR A 40 2.66 -8.81 14.00
C THR A 40 1.30 -9.32 13.55
N TRP A 41 1.06 -10.63 13.62
CA TRP A 41 -0.21 -11.23 13.20
C TRP A 41 -1.39 -10.75 14.06
N ALA A 42 -1.18 -10.51 15.35
CA ALA A 42 -2.22 -10.05 16.26
C ALA A 42 -2.58 -8.58 15.96
N ARG A 43 -1.57 -7.75 15.66
CA ARG A 43 -1.80 -6.37 15.18
C ARG A 43 -2.67 -6.38 13.93
N ARG A 44 -2.33 -7.20 12.94
CA ARG A 44 -3.09 -7.36 11.69
C ARG A 44 -4.57 -7.71 11.94
N VAL A 45 -4.84 -8.61 12.89
CA VAL A 45 -6.22 -8.94 13.30
C VAL A 45 -6.95 -7.72 13.86
N VAL A 46 -6.31 -6.96 14.75
CA VAL A 46 -6.89 -5.73 15.33
C VAL A 46 -7.18 -4.69 14.24
N HIS A 47 -6.29 -4.49 13.27
CA HIS A 47 -6.54 -3.55 12.16
C HIS A 47 -7.69 -3.98 11.27
N ALA A 48 -7.71 -5.26 10.90
CA ALA A 48 -8.80 -5.80 10.08
C ALA A 48 -10.15 -5.62 10.78
N GLU A 49 -10.18 -5.79 12.11
CA GLU A 49 -11.40 -5.61 12.89
C GLU A 49 -11.79 -4.13 13.03
N ARG A 50 -10.84 -3.22 13.32
CA ARG A 50 -11.09 -1.76 13.32
C ARG A 50 -11.65 -1.28 11.98
N LYS A 51 -11.11 -1.80 10.88
CA LYS A 51 -11.59 -1.51 9.52
C LYS A 51 -13.01 -2.04 9.31
N ARG A 52 -13.29 -3.29 9.69
CA ARG A 52 -14.65 -3.86 9.64
C ARG A 52 -15.67 -2.98 10.35
N TYR A 53 -15.35 -2.50 11.56
CA TYR A 53 -16.22 -1.59 12.31
C TYR A 53 -16.46 -0.27 11.57
N LYS A 54 -15.42 0.31 10.96
CA LYS A 54 -15.54 1.55 10.19
C LYS A 54 -16.46 1.38 8.97
N ASP A 55 -16.33 0.25 8.27
CA ASP A 55 -17.04 0.02 7.01
C ASP A 55 -18.48 -0.43 7.23
N LYS A 56 -18.74 -1.26 8.25
CA LYS A 56 -20.05 -1.92 8.45
C LYS A 56 -20.87 -1.37 9.61
N GLY A 57 -20.24 -0.72 10.59
CA GLY A 57 -20.93 -0.16 11.76
C GLY A 57 -21.61 -1.17 12.69
N THR A 58 -21.56 -2.48 12.41
CA THR A 58 -22.23 -3.52 13.21
C THR A 58 -21.33 -4.09 14.29
N ASP A 59 -21.90 -4.37 15.47
CA ASP A 59 -21.15 -4.94 16.59
C ASP A 59 -20.80 -6.41 16.40
N LYS A 60 -21.64 -7.18 15.69
CA LYS A 60 -21.40 -8.61 15.45
C LYS A 60 -20.87 -8.87 14.04
N PRO A 61 -19.68 -9.49 13.90
CA PRO A 61 -19.14 -9.85 12.59
C PRO A 61 -19.87 -11.03 11.98
N THR A 62 -20.14 -10.96 10.67
CA THR A 62 -20.65 -12.09 9.88
C THR A 62 -19.58 -13.18 9.71
N LYS A 63 -19.97 -14.38 9.24
CA LYS A 63 -19.01 -15.45 8.94
C LYS A 63 -17.95 -15.02 7.91
N ALA A 64 -18.36 -14.22 6.91
CA ALA A 64 -17.45 -13.67 5.90
C ALA A 64 -16.46 -12.67 6.52
N ASP A 65 -16.93 -11.81 7.43
CA ASP A 65 -16.07 -10.87 8.15
C ASP A 65 -15.02 -11.61 8.99
N ARG A 66 -15.45 -12.64 9.72
CA ARG A 66 -14.54 -13.45 10.51
C ARG A 66 -13.47 -14.09 9.64
N LYS A 67 -13.86 -14.66 8.49
CA LYS A 67 -12.89 -15.24 7.54
C LYS A 67 -11.88 -14.19 7.07
N MET A 68 -12.35 -13.01 6.66
CA MET A 68 -11.50 -11.92 6.19
C MET A 68 -10.48 -11.49 7.24
N VAL A 69 -10.91 -11.29 8.49
CA VAL A 69 -10.02 -10.91 9.61
C VAL A 69 -8.97 -11.99 9.89
N LEU A 70 -9.37 -13.26 9.90
CA LEU A 70 -8.44 -14.38 10.12
C LEU A 70 -7.40 -14.51 9.00
N ASP A 71 -7.83 -14.42 7.74
CA ASP A 71 -6.94 -14.51 6.58
C ASP A 71 -5.95 -13.32 6.55
N PHE A 72 -6.35 -12.15 7.06
CA PHE A 72 -5.47 -11.00 7.25
C PHE A 72 -4.41 -11.25 8.35
N GLY A 73 -4.81 -11.87 9.46
CA GLY A 73 -3.90 -12.30 10.53
C GLY A 73 -2.84 -13.29 10.04
N GLU A 74 -3.20 -14.21 9.15
CA GLU A 74 -2.28 -15.18 8.54
C GLU A 74 -1.33 -14.54 7.51
N GLY A 75 -1.56 -13.30 7.09
CA GLY A 75 -0.81 -12.67 6.01
C GLY A 75 -1.14 -13.23 4.63
N ILE A 76 -2.27 -13.92 4.48
CA ILE A 76 -2.70 -14.53 3.21
C ILE A 76 -3.47 -13.53 2.33
N SER A 77 -3.90 -12.38 2.87
CA SER A 77 -4.66 -11.40 2.10
C SER A 77 -3.78 -10.63 1.11
N SER A 78 -3.66 -11.17 -0.09
CA SER A 78 -3.12 -10.52 -1.29
C SER A 78 -4.17 -9.70 -2.05
N GLN A 79 -5.43 -9.65 -1.59
CA GLN A 79 -6.53 -9.04 -2.35
C GLN A 79 -7.61 -8.46 -1.44
N LEU A 80 -7.52 -7.17 -1.12
CA LEU A 80 -8.70 -6.33 -0.94
C LEU A 80 -8.81 -5.44 -2.18
N SER A 81 -9.25 -6.06 -3.26
CA SER A 81 -9.88 -5.37 -4.37
C SER A 81 -11.02 -4.51 -3.83
N GLN A 82 -11.08 -3.27 -4.31
CA GLN A 82 -12.17 -2.33 -4.06
C GLN A 82 -13.53 -2.99 -4.35
N PRO A 83 -14.59 -2.74 -3.56
CA PRO A 83 -15.94 -3.09 -3.97
C PRO A 83 -16.30 -2.26 -5.20
N ASN A 84 -16.58 -2.95 -6.29
CA ASN A 84 -17.13 -2.38 -7.51
C ASN A 84 -18.64 -2.23 -7.29
N ASP A 85 -19.10 -1.01 -7.00
CA ASP A 85 -20.51 -0.67 -6.95
C ASP A 85 -21.09 -0.71 -8.37
N ASN A 86 -21.54 -1.88 -8.81
CA ASN A 86 -22.59 -1.95 -9.82
C ASN A 86 -23.28 -3.32 -9.81
N GLN A 87 -24.29 -3.47 -8.96
CA GLN A 87 -25.35 -4.45 -9.19
C GLN A 87 -26.70 -3.75 -8.96
N GLN A 88 -27.29 -3.27 -10.05
CA GLN A 88 -28.72 -3.08 -10.12
C GLN A 88 -29.25 -4.13 -11.11
N ALA A 89 -29.94 -5.11 -10.52
CA ALA A 89 -30.67 -6.12 -11.25
C ALA A 89 -31.88 -5.48 -11.95
N SER A 90 -32.08 -5.81 -13.21
CA SER A 90 -33.40 -5.79 -13.85
C SER A 90 -33.55 -7.08 -14.66
N VAL A 91 -34.46 -7.92 -14.18
CA VAL A 91 -35.02 -9.07 -14.89
C VAL A 91 -36.22 -8.53 -15.68
N ASP A 92 -36.29 -8.70 -17.00
CA ASP A 92 -37.08 -9.78 -17.62
C ASP A 92 -37.16 -9.66 -19.16
N SER A 93 -37.07 -10.85 -19.78
CA SER A 93 -37.79 -11.33 -20.97
C SER A 93 -37.63 -10.72 -22.39
N ASN A 94 -37.02 -11.57 -23.24
CA ASN A 94 -37.59 -12.20 -24.45
C ASN A 94 -37.14 -11.77 -25.87
N GLN A 95 -36.86 -12.84 -26.64
CA GLN A 95 -36.99 -13.04 -28.10
C GLN A 95 -35.98 -12.44 -29.10
N GLN A 96 -35.20 -13.36 -29.69
CA GLN A 96 -34.68 -13.37 -31.08
C GLN A 96 -35.83 -13.55 -32.10
N PRO A 97 -35.63 -13.51 -33.44
CA PRO A 97 -34.42 -13.22 -34.25
C PRO A 97 -34.65 -12.31 -35.49
N SER A 98 -33.57 -11.84 -36.15
CA SER A 98 -33.29 -12.14 -37.58
C SER A 98 -32.32 -11.14 -38.27
N VAL A 99 -31.39 -11.77 -39.01
CA VAL A 99 -30.54 -11.37 -40.14
C VAL A 99 -30.79 -9.99 -40.80
N LYS A 100 -29.73 -9.17 -40.93
CA LYS A 100 -29.28 -8.56 -42.22
C LYS A 100 -27.96 -7.76 -42.10
N GLU A 101 -27.33 -7.67 -43.27
CA GLU A 101 -25.94 -7.31 -43.58
C GLU A 101 -25.44 -5.89 -43.25
N LYS A 102 -24.11 -5.84 -43.05
CA LYS A 102 -23.11 -4.85 -43.49
C LYS A 102 -23.43 -3.35 -43.32
N LYS A 103 -22.62 -2.69 -42.48
CA LYS A 103 -21.71 -1.60 -42.93
C LYS A 103 -20.67 -1.24 -41.86
N LYS A 104 -19.40 -1.39 -42.24
CA LYS A 104 -18.21 -0.90 -41.52
C LYS A 104 -18.36 0.61 -41.26
N LYS A 105 -18.51 1.00 -39.99
CA LYS A 105 -18.10 2.33 -39.50
C LYS A 105 -17.00 2.11 -38.47
N LYS A 106 -15.74 2.37 -38.87
CA LYS A 106 -14.61 2.55 -37.96
C LYS A 106 -14.94 3.74 -37.05
N LYS A 107 -15.62 3.49 -35.93
CA LYS A 107 -15.64 4.41 -34.79
C LYS A 107 -14.24 4.37 -34.21
N LYS A 108 -13.47 5.43 -34.46
CA LYS A 108 -12.22 5.73 -33.76
C LYS A 108 -12.58 5.77 -32.27
N LYS A 109 -12.36 4.65 -31.55
CA LYS A 109 -12.61 4.55 -30.11
C LYS A 109 -11.67 5.58 -29.49
N LYS A 110 -12.26 6.68 -29.01
CA LYS A 110 -11.57 7.71 -28.25
C LYS A 110 -11.00 6.97 -27.05
N LYS A 111 -9.68 6.73 -27.05
CA LYS A 111 -8.97 6.08 -25.97
C LYS A 111 -9.15 6.99 -24.77
N GLU A 112 -10.08 6.64 -23.89
CA GLU A 112 -10.24 7.32 -22.61
C GLU A 112 -8.89 7.24 -21.90
N LYS A 113 -8.25 8.40 -21.78
CA LYS A 113 -7.02 8.55 -21.00
C LYS A 113 -7.44 8.37 -19.55
N GLY A 114 -7.31 7.14 -19.05
CA GLY A 114 -7.30 6.86 -17.63
C GLY A 114 -6.19 7.65 -16.92
N PRO A 115 -6.25 7.76 -15.59
CA PRO A 115 -5.34 8.58 -14.78
C PRO A 115 -3.86 8.29 -15.07
N GLY A 116 -3.03 9.33 -14.95
CA GLY A 116 -1.62 9.41 -15.35
C GLY A 116 -0.80 8.21 -14.91
N GLN A 117 -0.20 7.54 -15.88
CA GLN A 117 0.03 6.09 -15.85
C GLN A 117 1.19 5.62 -14.96
N GLY A 118 1.95 6.48 -14.28
CA GLY A 118 3.18 6.07 -13.58
C GLY A 118 3.23 6.32 -12.08
N GLU A 119 2.18 6.90 -11.50
CA GLU A 119 2.10 7.26 -10.08
C GLU A 119 0.91 6.59 -9.40
N TYR A 120 1.15 6.07 -8.20
CA TYR A 120 0.16 5.39 -7.39
C TYR A 120 0.13 6.01 -6.01
N ASP A 121 -1.06 6.35 -5.53
CA ASP A 121 -1.25 6.94 -4.20
C ASP A 121 -1.21 5.86 -3.12
N ALA A 122 -0.47 6.12 -2.05
CA ALA A 122 -0.23 5.15 -0.98
C ALA A 122 -1.22 5.25 0.20
N GLU A 123 -2.37 5.92 0.05
CA GLU A 123 -3.36 6.10 1.12
C GLU A 123 -3.78 4.77 1.76
N TYR A 124 -3.87 3.70 0.95
CA TYR A 124 -4.26 2.37 1.42
C TYR A 124 -3.29 1.77 2.45
N LEU A 125 -2.06 2.29 2.54
CA LEU A 125 -1.04 1.87 3.50
C LEU A 125 -1.05 2.71 4.78
N HIS A 126 -1.89 3.74 4.87
CA HIS A 126 -1.87 4.68 5.99
C HIS A 126 -2.09 4.00 7.33
N THR A 127 -2.98 3.01 7.41
CA THR A 127 -3.24 2.27 8.64
C THR A 127 -1.93 1.74 9.21
N HIS A 128 -1.13 1.02 8.41
CA HIS A 128 0.16 0.48 8.84
C HIS A 128 1.14 1.56 9.34
N VAL A 129 1.18 2.73 8.69
CA VAL A 129 2.02 3.84 9.15
C VAL A 129 1.51 4.42 10.47
N ALA A 130 0.19 4.56 10.62
CA ALA A 130 -0.42 5.07 11.85
C ALA A 130 -0.23 4.10 13.03
N ASP A 131 -0.15 2.80 12.75
CA ASP A 131 0.07 1.77 13.76
C ASP A 131 1.54 1.67 14.20
N GLU A 132 2.46 1.92 13.27
CA GLU A 132 3.90 1.96 13.54
C GLU A 132 4.32 3.28 14.22
N ALA A 133 3.65 4.40 13.93
CA ALA A 133 3.96 5.70 14.52
C ALA A 133 3.54 5.79 16.00
N ALA A 134 4.40 6.35 16.84
CA ALA A 134 4.10 6.62 18.26
C ALA A 134 3.25 7.89 18.49
N TYR A 135 2.76 8.52 17.43
CA TYR A 135 2.04 9.80 17.44
C TYR A 135 0.91 9.79 16.41
N PRO A 136 -0.13 10.62 16.60
CA PRO A 136 -1.19 10.77 15.60
C PRO A 136 -0.62 11.41 14.32
N ILE A 137 -0.74 10.69 13.21
CA ILE A 137 -0.29 11.11 11.88
C ILE A 137 -1.47 10.98 10.91
N VAL A 138 -1.61 11.92 9.97
CA VAL A 138 -2.73 11.95 9.01
C VAL A 138 -2.23 11.75 7.59
N TYR A 139 -2.84 10.85 6.81
CA TYR A 139 -2.60 10.82 5.37
C TYR A 139 -3.41 11.92 4.66
N SER A 140 -2.77 12.69 3.79
CA SER A 140 -3.44 13.76 3.02
C SER A 140 -2.95 13.82 1.58
N LYS A 141 -3.84 13.59 0.61
CA LYS A 141 -3.53 13.71 -0.83
C LYS A 141 -3.10 15.12 -1.24
N ASN A 142 -3.54 16.11 -0.46
CA ASN A 142 -3.23 17.53 -0.62
C ASN A 142 -2.21 18.00 0.43
N CYS A 143 -1.37 17.10 0.95
CA CYS A 143 -0.31 17.42 1.89
C CYS A 143 0.56 18.55 1.29
N ARG A 144 0.59 19.70 1.98
CA ARG A 144 1.38 20.85 1.56
C ARG A 144 2.82 20.62 1.98
N GLN A 145 3.72 20.61 1.01
CA GLN A 145 5.12 20.27 1.22
C GLN A 145 5.79 21.21 2.22
N SER A 146 6.21 20.65 3.36
CA SER A 146 7.21 21.26 4.26
C SER A 146 8.55 20.56 4.10
N HIS A 147 8.51 19.23 3.96
CA HIS A 147 9.67 18.40 3.69
C HIS A 147 9.35 17.39 2.59
N GLU A 148 10.36 17.02 1.81
CA GLU A 148 10.27 15.95 0.82
C GLU A 148 11.49 15.02 0.90
N ARG A 149 11.29 13.75 0.58
CA ARG A 149 12.36 12.77 0.45
C ARG A 149 11.97 11.67 -0.51
N THR A 150 12.89 11.32 -1.40
CA THR A 150 12.82 10.09 -2.17
C THR A 150 13.29 8.92 -1.31
N MET A 151 12.53 7.83 -1.31
CA MET A 151 12.86 6.60 -0.61
C MET A 151 12.62 5.39 -1.51
N LYS A 152 13.08 4.21 -1.08
CA LYS A 152 12.84 2.93 -1.75
C LYS A 152 11.98 2.06 -0.85
N SER A 153 11.01 1.34 -1.39
CA SER A 153 10.29 0.29 -0.65
C SER A 153 10.46 -1.04 -1.36
N TRP A 154 10.34 -2.13 -0.61
CA TRP A 154 10.41 -3.48 -1.18
C TRP A 154 9.05 -3.90 -1.72
N GLY A 155 9.05 -4.62 -2.84
CA GLY A 155 7.81 -5.09 -3.44
C GLY A 155 7.95 -5.71 -4.83
N HIS A 156 6.83 -5.79 -5.52
CA HIS A 156 6.70 -6.34 -6.86
C HIS A 156 5.75 -5.49 -7.72
N PHE A 157 5.70 -5.79 -9.01
CA PHE A 157 4.87 -5.08 -9.98
C PHE A 157 3.90 -6.05 -10.64
N ILE A 158 2.65 -5.62 -10.83
CA ILE A 158 1.60 -6.39 -11.51
C ILE A 158 1.18 -5.67 -12.80
N CYS A 159 1.43 -6.28 -13.95
CA CYS A 159 0.86 -5.83 -15.22
C CYS A 159 -0.59 -6.29 -15.33
N LYS A 160 -1.52 -5.33 -15.44
CA LYS A 160 -2.96 -5.60 -15.61
C LYS A 160 -3.39 -5.84 -17.06
N THR A 161 -2.45 -6.07 -17.97
CA THR A 161 -2.78 -6.35 -19.38
C THR A 161 -3.14 -7.83 -19.51
N GLU A 162 -4.35 -8.16 -19.95
CA GLU A 162 -4.92 -9.52 -19.95
C GLU A 162 -4.08 -10.54 -20.74
N GLU A 163 -3.42 -10.10 -21.81
CA GLU A 163 -2.61 -10.95 -22.70
C GLU A 163 -1.11 -10.94 -22.33
N CYS A 164 -0.73 -10.39 -21.16
CA CYS A 164 0.66 -10.30 -20.74
C CYS A 164 1.12 -11.61 -20.13
N GLU A 165 2.17 -12.21 -20.70
CA GLU A 165 2.79 -13.44 -20.17
C GLU A 165 3.68 -13.11 -18.96
N GLU A 166 4.25 -11.90 -18.90
CA GLU A 166 4.99 -11.37 -17.74
C GLU A 166 4.09 -10.50 -16.82
N ASN A 167 2.99 -11.08 -16.33
CA ASN A 167 2.00 -10.34 -15.55
C ASN A 167 2.49 -9.91 -14.16
N GLU A 168 3.52 -10.54 -13.60
CA GLU A 168 4.10 -10.19 -12.30
C GLU A 168 5.63 -10.29 -12.31
N TRP A 169 6.32 -9.30 -11.76
CA TRP A 169 7.76 -9.41 -11.49
C TRP A 169 8.19 -8.72 -10.20
N LYS A 170 9.14 -9.37 -9.51
CA LYS A 170 9.78 -8.85 -8.31
C LYS A 170 11.02 -8.05 -8.72
N SER A 171 10.86 -6.79 -9.14
CA SER A 171 12.03 -5.90 -9.31
C SER A 171 12.64 -5.47 -7.97
N ALA A 172 12.07 -5.96 -6.86
CA ALA A 172 12.49 -5.82 -5.47
C ALA A 172 12.45 -4.39 -4.93
N ILE A 173 12.48 -3.36 -5.78
CA ILE A 173 12.51 -1.96 -5.36
C ILE A 173 11.48 -1.12 -6.11
N ILE A 174 10.59 -0.53 -5.33
CA ILE A 174 9.64 0.50 -5.75
C ILE A 174 10.18 1.85 -5.28
N ALA A 175 10.32 2.80 -6.20
CA ALA A 175 10.69 4.17 -5.86
C ALA A 175 9.47 4.87 -5.25
N CYS A 176 9.67 5.57 -4.13
CA CYS A 176 8.62 6.29 -3.45
C CYS A 176 9.04 7.75 -3.23
N HIS A 177 8.10 8.67 -3.38
CA HIS A 177 8.28 10.08 -3.07
C HIS A 177 7.40 10.45 -1.87
N LEU A 178 8.03 10.75 -0.75
CA LEU A 178 7.36 11.09 0.51
C LEU A 178 7.37 12.61 0.70
N ILE A 179 6.19 13.17 0.94
CA ILE A 179 5.98 14.57 1.31
C ILE A 179 5.40 14.61 2.72
N PHE A 180 5.89 15.53 3.54
CA PHE A 180 5.41 15.75 4.90
C PHE A 180 5.11 17.23 5.15
N SER A 181 4.05 17.47 5.92
CA SER A 181 3.60 18.77 6.39
C SER A 181 3.61 18.80 7.92
N ARG A 182 4.44 19.67 8.49
CA ARG A 182 4.52 19.81 9.95
C ARG A 182 3.30 20.51 10.55
N SER A 183 2.68 21.42 9.78
CA SER A 183 1.57 22.27 10.26
C SER A 183 0.33 21.50 10.72
N ASN A 184 0.08 20.35 10.10
CA ASN A 184 -1.09 19.52 10.35
C ASN A 184 -0.72 18.06 10.59
N ILE A 185 0.56 17.78 10.86
CA ILE A 185 1.13 16.44 11.07
C ILE A 185 0.55 15.47 10.03
N SER A 186 0.76 15.80 8.75
CA SER A 186 0.24 15.02 7.65
C SER A 186 1.30 14.68 6.64
N TYR A 187 1.09 13.58 5.92
CA TYR A 187 2.02 13.12 4.91
C TYR A 187 1.28 12.58 3.69
N LYS A 188 2.03 12.44 2.59
CA LYS A 188 1.61 11.79 1.36
C LYS A 188 2.77 10.97 0.84
N VAL A 189 2.49 9.80 0.28
CA VAL A 189 3.50 9.07 -0.48
C VAL A 189 2.96 8.75 -1.86
N THR A 190 3.78 9.05 -2.86
CA THR A 190 3.60 8.58 -4.23
C THR A 190 4.49 7.38 -4.46
N LEU A 191 3.91 6.27 -4.90
CA LEU A 191 4.64 5.10 -5.39
C LEU A 191 4.82 5.21 -6.91
N HIS A 192 6.03 5.00 -7.40
CA HIS A 192 6.33 5.06 -8.81
C HIS A 192 6.28 3.69 -9.47
N ALA A 193 5.58 3.63 -10.59
CA ALA A 193 5.40 2.44 -11.40
C ALA A 193 6.66 2.09 -12.21
N GLN A 194 6.67 0.88 -12.76
CA GLN A 194 7.66 0.44 -13.74
C GLN A 194 6.97 -0.08 -14.99
N LYS A 195 7.48 0.26 -16.18
CA LYS A 195 6.97 -0.27 -17.46
C LYS A 195 7.21 -1.77 -17.54
N CYS A 196 6.17 -2.53 -17.87
CA CYS A 196 6.27 -3.94 -18.25
C CYS A 196 7.19 -4.11 -19.47
N ARG A 197 8.03 -5.15 -19.48
CA ARG A 197 8.95 -5.42 -20.60
C ARG A 197 8.21 -5.76 -21.89
N GLN A 198 7.11 -6.50 -21.78
CA GLN A 198 6.34 -6.96 -22.92
C GLN A 198 5.32 -5.91 -23.39
N CYS A 199 4.57 -5.32 -22.46
CA CYS A 199 3.47 -4.42 -22.81
C CYS A 199 3.87 -2.95 -22.92
N GLU A 200 5.04 -2.57 -22.40
CA GLU A 200 5.52 -1.18 -22.27
C GLU A 200 4.58 -0.23 -21.51
N ARG A 201 3.58 -0.81 -20.82
CA ARG A 201 2.66 -0.10 -19.93
C ARG A 201 3.18 -0.19 -18.52
N TYR A 202 2.99 0.88 -17.75
CA TYR A 202 3.29 0.87 -16.33
C TYR A 202 2.43 -0.17 -15.60
N ALA A 203 3.11 -0.99 -14.80
CA ALA A 203 2.51 -1.96 -13.92
C ALA A 203 2.25 -1.35 -12.53
N GLU A 204 1.24 -1.89 -11.85
CA GLU A 204 0.88 -1.48 -10.50
C GLU A 204 1.97 -1.91 -9.51
N PRO A 205 2.54 -0.97 -8.73
CA PRO A 205 3.47 -1.29 -7.66
C PRO A 205 2.71 -1.87 -6.45
N ILE A 206 3.17 -3.02 -5.96
CA ILE A 206 2.69 -3.64 -4.73
C ILE A 206 3.86 -3.69 -3.74
N VAL A 207 3.79 -2.88 -2.69
CA VAL A 207 4.82 -2.83 -1.63
C VAL A 207 4.50 -3.77 -0.47
N ASP A 208 5.56 -4.20 0.22
CA ASP A 208 5.42 -4.84 1.54
C ASP A 208 4.96 -3.79 2.57
N PRO A 209 3.77 -3.96 3.22
CA PRO A 209 3.21 -2.93 4.08
C PRO A 209 4.05 -2.61 5.32
N GLU A 210 4.75 -3.58 5.88
CA GLU A 210 5.52 -3.42 7.12
C GLU A 210 6.87 -2.78 6.89
N ALA A 211 7.57 -3.21 5.83
CA ALA A 211 8.79 -2.55 5.39
C ALA A 211 8.50 -1.11 4.96
N TYR A 212 7.40 -0.89 4.24
CA TYR A 212 6.94 0.45 3.90
C TYR A 212 6.68 1.30 5.14
N ALA A 213 5.87 0.80 6.08
CA ALA A 213 5.47 1.56 7.27
C ALA A 213 6.68 1.95 8.13
N ARG A 214 7.55 0.98 8.46
CA ARG A 214 8.80 1.25 9.21
C ARG A 214 9.65 2.32 8.55
N GLN A 215 9.77 2.28 7.23
CA GLN A 215 10.60 3.23 6.52
C GLN A 215 9.98 4.62 6.44
N VAL A 216 8.67 4.72 6.24
CA VAL A 216 7.96 6.01 6.29
C VAL A 216 8.08 6.61 7.68
N VAL A 217 7.75 5.86 8.74
CA VAL A 217 7.85 6.33 10.14
C VAL A 217 9.27 6.74 10.48
N HIS A 218 10.27 5.96 10.08
CA HIS A 218 11.67 6.34 10.27
C HIS A 218 12.00 7.72 9.67
N VAL A 219 11.53 8.03 8.46
CA VAL A 219 11.76 9.35 7.84
C VAL A 219 10.98 10.44 8.56
N LEU A 220 9.73 10.17 8.95
CA LEU A 220 8.89 11.13 9.68
C LEU A 220 9.50 11.46 11.05
N ASP A 221 9.99 10.46 11.80
CA ASP A 221 10.62 10.64 13.11
C ASP A 221 11.84 11.55 13.04
N LEU A 222 12.66 11.38 11.99
CA LEU A 222 13.80 12.26 11.72
C LEU A 222 13.34 13.72 11.48
N TRP A 223 12.30 13.93 10.68
CA TRP A 223 11.77 15.27 10.43
C TRP A 223 11.09 15.87 11.66
N MET A 224 10.51 15.06 12.53
CA MET A 224 9.90 15.54 13.77
C MET A 224 10.88 15.70 14.93
N HIS A 225 12.15 15.35 14.73
CA HIS A 225 13.18 15.34 15.78
C HIS A 225 12.86 14.37 16.93
N LEU A 226 12.11 13.30 16.65
CA LEU A 226 11.84 12.21 17.58
C LEU A 226 12.94 11.15 17.56
N ARG A 227 13.81 11.21 16.54
CA ARG A 227 14.96 10.34 16.36
C ARG A 227 16.14 11.17 15.85
N GLU A 228 17.34 10.87 16.36
CA GLU A 228 18.57 11.44 15.83
C GLU A 228 18.96 10.78 14.50
N ARG A 229 19.63 11.55 13.64
CA ARG A 229 20.16 11.00 12.40
C ARG A 229 21.33 10.08 12.72
N GLU A 230 21.10 8.78 12.66
CA GLU A 230 22.20 7.82 12.58
C GLU A 230 22.93 8.03 11.25
N GLU A 231 24.27 8.15 11.30
CA GLU A 231 25.06 8.12 10.07
C GLU A 231 24.75 6.82 9.34
N PRO A 232 24.54 6.84 8.00
CA PRO A 232 24.33 5.61 7.26
C PRO A 232 25.58 4.74 7.47
N THR A 233 25.45 3.71 8.30
CA THR A 233 26.48 2.69 8.47
C THR A 233 26.61 2.04 7.11
N GLY A 234 27.69 2.43 6.42
CA GLY A 234 27.96 2.07 5.05
C GLY A 234 27.89 0.57 4.87
N SER A 235 26.75 0.10 4.38
CA SER A 235 26.62 -1.16 3.70
C SER A 235 25.66 -0.89 2.56
N GLY A 236 26.23 -0.79 1.36
CA GLY A 236 25.45 -0.85 0.14
C GLY A 236 24.65 -2.15 0.19
N VAL A 237 23.37 -2.04 0.56
CA VAL A 237 22.44 -3.17 0.47
C VAL A 237 22.31 -3.47 -1.01
N HIS A 238 23.13 -4.42 -1.46
CA HIS A 238 23.12 -4.96 -2.80
C HIS A 238 21.72 -5.50 -3.07
N THR A 239 21.08 -4.89 -4.05
CA THR A 239 19.74 -5.24 -4.48
C THR A 239 19.85 -6.57 -5.23
N ARG A 240 18.97 -7.54 -4.93
CA ARG A 240 18.97 -8.84 -5.65
C ARG A 240 18.40 -8.76 -7.08
N GLY A 241 18.26 -7.55 -7.62
CA GLY A 241 17.93 -7.27 -9.01
C GLY A 241 18.25 -5.82 -9.34
N PRO A 242 18.66 -5.50 -10.58
CA PRO A 242 18.93 -4.13 -10.99
C PRO A 242 17.61 -3.37 -11.04
N HIS A 243 17.52 -2.27 -10.29
CA HIS A 243 16.51 -1.27 -10.54
C HIS A 243 16.60 -0.86 -12.02
N ASP A 244 15.55 -1.12 -12.80
CA ASP A 244 15.57 -0.81 -14.23
C ASP A 244 15.22 0.67 -14.45
N ILE A 245 16.28 1.48 -14.51
CA ILE A 245 16.24 2.95 -14.64
C ILE A 245 15.43 3.37 -15.86
N ALA A 246 15.59 2.68 -17.00
CA ALA A 246 14.94 3.02 -18.26
C ALA A 246 13.41 2.83 -18.22
N ARG A 247 12.93 1.96 -17.33
CA ARG A 247 11.50 1.63 -17.21
C ARG A 247 10.84 2.21 -15.96
N CYS A 248 11.60 2.77 -15.02
CA CYS A 248 11.06 3.33 -13.79
C CYS A 248 10.51 4.74 -14.01
N HIS A 249 9.24 4.96 -13.67
CA HIS A 249 8.65 6.30 -13.70
C HIS A 249 9.39 7.28 -12.78
N GLY A 250 9.80 6.83 -11.59
CA GLY A 250 10.54 7.67 -10.64
C GLY A 250 11.87 8.16 -11.23
N CYS A 251 12.58 7.34 -12.00
CA CYS A 251 13.78 7.79 -12.71
C CYS A 251 13.44 8.78 -13.82
N GLU A 252 12.37 8.51 -14.59
CA GLU A 252 11.87 9.39 -15.65
C GLU A 252 11.53 10.79 -15.14
N VAL A 253 10.98 10.91 -13.92
CA VAL A 253 10.61 12.20 -13.30
C VAL A 253 11.60 12.72 -12.25
N GLY A 254 12.76 12.07 -12.09
CA GLY A 254 13.79 12.50 -11.13
C GLY A 254 13.45 12.30 -9.64
N GLN A 255 12.44 11.48 -9.31
CA GLN A 255 11.98 11.18 -7.95
C GLN A 255 12.37 9.77 -7.47
N CYS A 256 13.34 9.14 -8.13
CA CYS A 256 13.89 7.86 -7.70
C CYS A 256 15.19 8.05 -6.90
N PRO A 257 15.40 7.35 -5.76
CA PRO A 257 16.67 7.44 -5.04
C PRO A 257 17.88 6.95 -5.85
N TYR A 258 17.66 6.24 -6.97
CA TYR A 258 18.72 5.78 -7.89
C TYR A 258 18.98 6.75 -9.06
N SER A 259 18.14 7.78 -9.28
CA SER A 259 18.35 8.73 -10.39
C SER A 259 19.57 9.63 -10.18
N ALA A 260 20.03 9.80 -8.94
CA ALA A 260 21.15 10.66 -8.56
C ALA A 260 22.51 9.93 -8.47
N GLY A 261 22.61 8.69 -8.96
CA GLY A 261 23.60 7.73 -8.47
C GLY A 261 24.56 7.05 -9.44
N GLU A 262 24.73 7.52 -10.69
CA GLU A 262 25.90 7.12 -11.51
C GLU A 262 26.82 8.28 -11.91
N LEU A 263 26.54 9.52 -11.51
CA LEU A 263 27.51 10.61 -11.62
C LEU A 263 27.42 11.49 -10.36
N GLY A 264 28.51 11.52 -9.60
CA GLY A 264 28.56 12.09 -8.26
C GLY A 264 28.07 13.54 -8.15
N ALA A 265 27.31 13.81 -7.10
CA ALA A 265 27.13 15.17 -6.58
C ALA A 265 26.93 15.14 -5.06
N ARG A 266 27.57 16.12 -4.42
CA ARG A 266 27.89 16.27 -3.00
C ARG A 266 26.66 16.40 -2.07
N PRO A 267 26.83 16.16 -0.76
CA PRO A 267 25.82 16.49 0.24
C PRO A 267 25.60 18.00 0.29
N SER A 268 24.37 18.43 -0.01
CA SER A 268 23.91 19.79 0.29
C SER A 268 23.98 20.00 1.80
N ARG A 269 24.95 20.81 2.22
CA ARG A 269 24.95 21.53 3.50
C ARG A 269 23.80 22.54 3.51
N GLN A 270 23.39 22.91 4.74
CA GLN A 270 22.39 23.92 5.14
C GLN A 270 21.00 23.28 5.25
N PHE A 271 20.36 23.23 6.43
CA PHE A 271 20.22 24.30 7.42
C PHE A 271 20.52 23.84 8.85
N LEU A 272 21.18 24.74 9.59
CA LEU A 272 21.25 24.80 11.05
C LEU A 272 19.88 25.15 11.63
#